data_AF-X6L7L1-F1
#
_entry.id   AF-X6L7L1-F1
#
_cell.length_a   1.000
_cell.length_b   1.000
_cell.length_c   1.000
_cell.angle_alpha   90.00
_cell.angle_beta   90.00
_cell.angle_gamma   90.00
#
_symmetry.space_group_name_H-M   'P 1'
#
loop_
_entity.id
_entity.type
_entity.pdbx_description
1 polymer ?
#
loop_
_entity_poly.entity_id
_entity_poly.type
_entity_poly.pdbx_seq_one_letter_code
_entity_poly.pdbx_strand_id
1 'polypeptide(L)' 'MQLLTVFEQWKLQDNNEQKYKARMNEFLKKRCCNHNINLFCMFICQANKKKAVKIATLETVNNCLPFVEKDKEQKK' A
#
# COMPACT_ATOMS: atom_id res chain seq x y z
N MET A 1 14.66 9.90 -6.07
CA MET A 1 14.77 10.24 -4.63
C MET A 1 13.69 11.21 -4.17
N GLN A 2 13.41 12.31 -4.90
CA GLN A 2 12.45 13.35 -4.50
C GLN A 2 11.04 12.83 -4.15
N LEU A 3 10.47 11.91 -4.96
CA LEU A 3 9.13 11.36 -4.70
C LEU A 3 9.05 10.57 -3.38
N LEU A 4 10.11 9.85 -3.01
CA LEU A 4 10.17 9.10 -1.76
C LEU A 4 10.20 10.06 -0.57
N THR A 5 10.93 11.18 -0.68
CA THR A 5 10.96 12.24 0.34
C THR A 5 9.59 12.89 0.51
N VAL A 6 8.89 13.20 -0.59
CA VAL A 6 7.52 13.75 -0.55
C VAL A 6 6.55 12.75 0.05
N PHE A 7 6.68 11.46 -0.27
CA PHE A 7 5.88 10.40 0.35
C PHE A 7 6.10 10.32 1.86
N GLU A 8 7.36 10.33 2.32
CA GLU A 8 7.71 10.29 3.74
C GLU A 8 7.11 11.49 4.50
N GLN A 9 7.18 12.69 3.92
CA GLN A 9 6.51 13.87 4.48
C GLN A 9 4.99 13.73 4.48
N TRP A 10 4.40 13.25 3.39
CA TRP A 10 2.96 13.05 3.27
C TRP A 10 2.40 12.06 4.29
N LYS A 11 3.14 11.01 4.67
CA LYS A 11 2.69 10.06 5.71
C LYS A 11 2.41 10.75 7.05
N LEU A 12 3.24 11.74 7.39
CA LEU A 12 3.17 12.48 8.66
C LEU A 12 2.10 13.58 8.64
N GLN A 13 1.65 14.00 7.45
CA GLN A 13 0.63 15.02 7.28
C GLN A 13 -0.79 14.43 7.39
N ASP A 14 -1.74 15.28 7.80
CA ASP A 14 -3.18 15.05 7.75
C ASP A 14 -3.67 13.69 8.30
N ASN A 15 -2.92 13.08 9.23
CA ASN A 15 -3.19 11.74 9.75
C ASN A 15 -3.32 10.67 8.65
N ASN A 16 -2.54 10.78 7.57
CA ASN A 16 -2.65 9.90 6.41
C ASN A 16 -2.35 8.43 6.76
N GLU A 17 -1.45 8.18 7.71
CA GLU A 17 -1.21 6.83 8.23
C GLU A 17 -2.44 6.26 8.96
N GLN A 18 -3.13 7.05 9.78
CA GLN A 18 -4.36 6.65 10.46
C GLN A 18 -5.51 6.43 9.46
N LYS A 19 -5.61 7.28 8.43
CA LYS A 19 -6.58 7.07 7.32
C LYS A 19 -6.34 5.76 6.60
N TYR A 20 -5.08 5.34 6.44
CA TYR A 20 -4.73 4.03 5.92
C TYR A 20 -5.15 2.91 6.89
N LYS A 21 -4.83 3.01 8.18
CA LYS A 21 -5.24 2.01 9.19
C LYS A 21 -6.75 1.78 9.18
N ALA A 22 -7.55 2.83 9.03
CA ALA A 22 -9.01 2.73 8.92
C ALA A 22 -9.50 1.95 7.67
N ARG A 23 -8.71 1.88 6.60
CA ARG A 23 -9.05 1.21 5.33
C ARG A 23 -8.24 -0.03 5.02
N MET A 24 -7.31 -0.39 5.89
CA MET A 24 -6.40 -1.52 5.72
C MET A 24 -7.13 -2.81 5.34
N ASN A 25 -8.33 -3.04 5.91
CA ASN A 25 -9.15 -4.20 5.61
C ASN A 25 -9.62 -4.29 4.14
N GLU A 26 -9.77 -3.17 3.43
CA GLU A 26 -10.12 -3.16 2.00
C GLU A 26 -8.98 -3.74 1.14
N PHE A 27 -7.73 -3.41 1.50
CA PHE A 27 -6.53 -3.94 0.85
C PHE A 27 -6.33 -5.42 1.17
N LEU A 28 -6.53 -5.81 2.43
CA LEU A 28 -6.44 -7.21 2.86
C LEU A 28 -7.48 -8.10 2.15
N LYS A 29 -8.72 -7.63 1.96
CA LYS A 29 -9.74 -8.35 1.17
C LYS A 29 -9.33 -8.56 -0.28
N LYS A 30 -8.41 -7.76 -0.80
CA LYS A 30 -7.81 -7.90 -2.15
C LYS A 30 -6.44 -8.56 -2.15
N ARG A 31 -6.05 -9.18 -1.01
CA ARG A 31 -4.78 -9.89 -0.83
C ARG A 31 -3.55 -8.99 -0.96
N CYS A 32 -3.70 -7.70 -0.72
CA CYS A 32 -2.59 -6.75 -0.70
C CYS A 32 -2.03 -6.68 0.74
N CYS A 33 -1.16 -7.61 1.10
CA CYS A 33 -0.60 -7.73 2.44
C CYS A 33 0.65 -6.87 2.69
N ASN A 34 1.18 -6.21 1.66
CA ASN A 34 2.28 -5.26 1.82
C ASN A 34 1.76 -3.86 2.17
N HIS A 35 1.78 -3.53 3.47
CA HIS A 35 1.25 -2.27 3.98
C HIS A 35 1.98 -1.02 3.45
N ASN A 36 3.29 -1.09 3.23
CA ASN A 36 4.06 0.03 2.70
C ASN A 36 3.66 0.35 1.26
N ILE A 37 3.46 -0.68 0.43
CA ILE A 37 2.99 -0.52 -0.95
C ILE A 37 1.54 -0.01 -0.96
N ASN A 38 0.67 -0.53 -0.09
CA ASN A 38 -0.70 -0.02 0.00
C ASN A 38 -0.75 1.47 0.34
N LEU A 39 0.03 1.89 1.33
CA LEU A 39 0.13 3.29 1.76
C LEU A 39 0.73 4.17 0.66
N PHE A 40 1.73 3.67 -0.06
CA PHE A 40 2.30 4.35 -1.22
C PHE A 40 1.31 4.47 -2.38
N CYS A 41 0.53 3.43 -2.68
CA CYS A 41 -0.53 3.50 -3.69
C CYS A 41 -1.63 4.49 -3.30
N MET A 42 -1.96 4.61 -2.01
CA MET A 42 -2.85 5.67 -1.52
C MET A 42 -2.27 7.08 -1.76
N PHE A 43 -0.97 7.26 -1.53
CA PHE A 43 -0.26 8.51 -1.81
C PHE A 43 -0.30 8.88 -3.30
N ILE A 44 0.02 7.94 -4.19
CA ILE A 44 -0.02 8.18 -5.65
C ILE A 44 -1.45 8.44 -6.15
N CYS A 45 -2.45 7.87 -5.49
CA CYS A 45 -3.85 7.94 -5.90
C CYS A 45 -4.69 8.88 -5.03
N GLN A 46 -4.11 9.89 -4.37
CA GLN A 46 -4.72 10.76 -3.34
C GLN A 46 -6.20 11.18 -3.58
N ALA A 47 -6.68 11.26 -4.82
CA ALA A 47 -8.08 11.57 -5.17
C ALA A 47 -9.02 10.36 -5.40
N ASN A 48 -8.51 9.14 -5.62
CA ASN A 48 -9.32 7.98 -6.02
C ASN A 48 -8.95 6.69 -5.28
N LYS A 49 -9.67 6.43 -4.19
CA LYS A 49 -9.52 5.25 -3.31
C LYS A 49 -9.64 3.93 -4.06
N LYS A 50 -10.60 3.83 -5.00
CA LYS A 50 -10.80 2.60 -5.81
C LYS A 50 -9.60 2.34 -6.72
N LYS A 51 -8.97 3.40 -7.23
CA LYS A 51 -7.76 3.31 -8.05
C LYS A 51 -6.55 2.84 -7.23
N ALA A 52 -6.40 3.34 -5.99
CA ALA A 52 -5.33 2.94 -5.08
C ALA A 52 -5.33 1.43 -4.83
N VAL A 53 -6.49 0.85 -4.50
CA VAL A 53 -6.64 -0.58 -4.27
C VAL A 53 -6.34 -1.39 -5.53
N LYS A 54 -6.87 -0.98 -6.70
CA LYS A 54 -6.61 -1.67 -7.97
C LYS A 54 -5.12 -1.68 -8.34
N ILE A 55 -4.44 -0.54 -8.19
CA ILE A 55 -3.00 -0.43 -8.46
C ILE A 55 -2.21 -1.28 -7.47
N ALA A 56 -2.51 -1.22 -6.18
CA ALA A 56 -1.85 -2.06 -5.18
C ALA A 56 -2.01 -3.56 -5.49
N THR A 57 -3.19 -3.99 -5.96
CA THR A 57 -3.42 -5.36 -6.40
C THR A 57 -2.56 -5.73 -7.61
N LEU A 58 -2.50 -4.87 -8.63
CA LEU A 58 -1.69 -5.11 -9.83
C LEU A 58 -0.20 -5.17 -9.50
N GLU A 59 0.31 -4.23 -8.70
CA GLU A 59 1.70 -4.20 -8.26
C GLU A 59 2.05 -5.42 -7.41
N THR A 60 1.14 -5.88 -6.56
CA THR A 60 1.35 -7.09 -5.75
C THR A 60 1.53 -8.32 -6.64
N VAL A 61 0.68 -8.46 -7.67
CA VAL A 61 0.76 -9.57 -8.64
C VAL A 61 2.01 -9.47 -9.51
N ASN A 62 2.27 -8.32 -10.12
CA ASN A 62 3.38 -8.13 -11.06
C ASN A 62 4.74 -8.30 -10.42
N ASN A 63 4.90 -7.89 -9.16
CA ASN A 63 6.17 -7.98 -8.45
C ASN A 63 6.32 -9.30 -7.66
N CYS A 64 5.43 -10.27 -7.87
CA CYS A 64 5.37 -11.54 -7.12
C CYS A 64 5.47 -11.33 -5.61
N LEU A 65 4.84 -10.26 -5.12
CA LEU A 65 4.93 -9.92 -3.71
C LEU A 65 4.10 -10.91 -2.88
N PRO A 66 4.53 -11.19 -1.65
CA PRO A 66 3.84 -12.14 -0.78
C PRO A 66 2.37 -11.76 -0.60
N PHE A 67 1.47 -12.70 -0.93
CA PHE A 67 0.03 -12.50 -0.94
C PHE A 67 -0.56 -12.54 0.47
N VAL A 68 0.16 -13.13 1.42
CA VAL A 68 -0.17 -13.20 2.84
C VAL A 68 1.12 -13.12 3.68
N GLU A 69 0.99 -12.78 4.98
CA GLU A 69 2.13 -12.61 5.90
C GLU A 69 3.09 -13.81 5.87
N LYS A 70 2.54 -15.02 5.87
CA LYS A 70 3.29 -16.29 5.80
C LYS A 70 4.10 -16.48 4.52
N ASP A 71 3.79 -15.77 3.44
CA ASP A 71 4.55 -15.86 2.18
C ASP A 71 5.86 -15.05 2.27
N LYS A 72 5.98 -14.11 3.23
CA LYS A 72 7.22 -13.34 3.45
C LYS A 72 8.38 -14.21 3.94
N GLU A 73 8.09 -15.36 4.56
CA GLU A 73 9.09 -16.28 5.12
C GLU A 73 9.76 -17.18 4.06
N GLN A 74 9.36 -17.12 2.79
CA GLN A 74 9.92 -17.97 1.72
C GLN A 74 11.19 -17.41 1.05
N LYS A 75 12.02 -16.67 1.77
CA LYS A 75 13.42 -16.44 1.34
C LYS A 75 14.33 -17.38 2.12
N LYS A 76 14.58 -18.55 1.52
CA LYS A 76 15.78 -19.33 1.78
C LYS A 76 17.00 -18.62 1.18
#